data_AF-A0A9Q0ZK13-F1
#
_entry.id   AF-A0A9Q0ZK13-F1
#
_cell.length_a   1.000
_cell.length_b   1.000
_cell.length_c   1.000
_cell.angle_alpha   90.00
_cell.angle_beta   90.00
_cell.angle_gamma   90.00
#
_symmetry.space_group_name_H-M   'P 1'
#
loop_
_entity.id
_entity.type
_entity.pdbx_description
1 polymer ?
#
loop_
_entity_poly.entity_id
_entity_poly.type
_entity_poly.pdbx_seq_one_letter_code
_entity_poly.pdbx_strand_id
1 'polypeptide(L)'
;MCSIGPLPDLMTYSTLLDGLCKHGRLDEALKLLKSMQESKIEPDIVLYNILIEGMFIAGKLEVAKELFSKLFGDGIQPTIRTYTIMIKGLLKEGLSDEAYELFRKMEDDGFFPNSCSYNVIIQGFLQNQDSSTAIRLIDEMVGKRFSVDSSTFQMLLDLESHDEIVSRFMHGSSQGRKM
;
A
#
# COMPACT_ATOMS: atom_id res chain seq x y z
N MET A 1 -15.45 -16.77 41.63
CA MET A 1 -14.22 -15.96 41.43
C MET A 1 -14.09 -15.75 39.93
N CYS A 2 -14.33 -14.54 39.43
CA CYS A 2 -14.11 -14.24 38.02
C CYS A 2 -12.61 -14.34 37.76
N SER A 3 -12.20 -15.35 37.00
CA SER A 3 -10.86 -15.42 36.42
C SER A 3 -10.68 -14.16 35.57
N ILE A 4 -9.84 -13.24 36.04
CA ILE A 4 -9.40 -12.11 35.22
C ILE A 4 -8.66 -12.76 34.05
N GLY A 5 -9.21 -12.62 32.84
CA GLY A 5 -8.59 -13.13 31.63
C GLY A 5 -7.19 -12.54 31.45
N PRO A 6 -6.34 -13.14 30.60
CA PRO A 6 -5.02 -12.58 30.33
C PRO A 6 -5.14 -11.11 29.87
N LEU A 7 -4.23 -10.26 30.33
CA LEU A 7 -4.17 -8.88 29.91
C LEU A 7 -3.92 -8.81 28.40
N PRO A 8 -4.67 -7.99 27.64
CA PRO A 8 -4.42 -7.81 26.22
C PRO A 8 -3.00 -7.30 25.97
N ASP A 9 -2.29 -7.95 25.04
CA ASP A 9 -0.98 -7.52 24.56
C ASP A 9 -1.10 -6.76 23.22
N LEU A 10 0.03 -6.27 22.70
CA LEU A 10 0.07 -5.53 21.43
C LEU A 10 -0.54 -6.36 20.28
N MET A 11 -0.29 -7.66 20.23
CA MET A 11 -0.85 -8.54 19.19
C MET A 11 -2.38 -8.62 19.27
N THR A 12 -2.93 -8.68 20.48
CA THR A 12 -4.38 -8.65 20.72
C THR A 12 -4.98 -7.34 20.20
N TYR A 13 -4.37 -6.21 20.56
CA TYR A 13 -4.82 -4.90 20.08
C TYR A 13 -4.73 -4.76 18.56
N SER A 14 -3.60 -5.14 17.95
CA SER A 14 -3.41 -5.11 16.50
C SER A 14 -4.46 -5.92 15.76
N THR A 15 -4.75 -7.14 16.23
CA THR A 15 -5.74 -8.02 15.60
C THR A 15 -7.15 -7.43 15.65
N LEU A 16 -7.55 -6.91 16.83
CA LEU A 16 -8.87 -6.31 17.00
C LEU A 16 -9.00 -5.00 16.21
N LEU A 17 -7.98 -4.15 16.20
CA LEU A 17 -7.95 -2.90 15.44
C LEU A 17 -8.03 -3.17 13.93
N ASP A 18 -7.27 -4.14 13.42
CA ASP A 18 -7.32 -4.55 12.01
C ASP A 18 -8.73 -5.01 11.61
N GLY A 19 -9.34 -5.86 12.44
CA GLY A 19 -10.71 -6.31 12.24
C GLY A 19 -11.72 -5.15 12.24
N LEU A 20 -11.66 -4.25 13.21
CA LEU A 20 -12.58 -3.11 13.31
C LEU A 20 -12.43 -2.15 12.13
N CYS A 21 -11.20 -1.80 11.76
CA CYS A 21 -10.90 -0.93 10.61
C CYS A 21 -11.43 -1.51 9.31
N LYS A 22 -11.18 -2.81 9.03
CA LYS A 22 -11.65 -3.48 7.81
C LYS A 22 -13.17 -3.58 7.69
N HIS A 23 -13.88 -3.56 8.80
CA HIS A 23 -15.35 -3.59 8.84
C HIS A 23 -15.97 -2.19 9.02
N GLY A 24 -15.18 -1.12 8.89
CA GLY A 24 -15.67 0.26 8.98
C GLY A 24 -16.13 0.68 10.38
N ARG A 25 -15.80 -0.08 11.43
CA ARG A 25 -16.18 0.19 12.84
C ARG A 25 -15.18 1.15 13.49
N LEU A 26 -14.98 2.31 12.86
CA LEU A 26 -13.92 3.25 13.22
C LEU A 26 -14.06 3.79 14.66
N ASP A 27 -15.28 4.10 15.11
CA ASP A 27 -15.51 4.63 16.45
C ASP A 27 -15.05 3.65 17.55
N GLU A 28 -15.21 2.36 17.30
CA GLU A 28 -14.75 1.30 18.19
C GLU A 28 -13.24 1.11 18.10
N ALA A 29 -12.67 1.20 16.89
CA ALA A 29 -11.23 1.17 16.70
C ALA A 29 -10.55 2.33 17.46
N LEU A 30 -11.09 3.54 17.40
CA LEU A 30 -10.55 4.70 18.11
C LEU A 30 -10.65 4.56 19.63
N LYS A 31 -11.77 4.04 20.15
CA LYS A 31 -11.91 3.71 21.58
C LYS A 31 -10.88 2.67 22.02
N LEU A 32 -10.68 1.63 21.21
CA LEU A 32 -9.73 0.57 21.50
C LEU A 32 -8.28 1.08 21.45
N LEU A 33 -7.94 1.94 20.49
CA LEU A 33 -6.64 2.60 20.42
C LEU A 33 -6.37 3.46 21.67
N LYS A 34 -7.37 4.21 22.13
CA LYS A 34 -7.26 4.99 23.38
C LYS A 34 -7.02 4.09 24.59
N SER A 35 -7.76 3.00 24.72
CA SER A 35 -7.56 2.00 25.78
C SER A 35 -6.15 1.40 25.78
N MET A 36 -5.58 1.15 24.61
CA MET A 36 -4.20 0.67 24.46
C MET A 36 -3.19 1.68 24.98
N GLN A 37 -3.35 2.96 24.61
CA GLN A 37 -2.50 4.06 25.07
C GLN A 37 -2.59 4.28 26.58
N GLU A 38 -3.80 4.22 27.15
CA GLU A 38 -4.02 4.27 28.61
C GLU A 38 -3.34 3.09 29.33
N SER A 39 -3.24 1.94 28.66
CA SER A 39 -2.51 0.75 29.12
C SER A 39 -0.99 0.87 28.92
N LYS A 40 -0.49 1.99 28.40
CA LYS A 40 0.94 2.27 28.09
C LYS A 40 1.58 1.22 27.16
N ILE A 41 0.79 0.63 26.29
CA ILE A 41 1.28 -0.25 25.23
C ILE A 41 1.62 0.62 24.02
N GLU A 42 2.89 0.63 23.64
CA GLU A 42 3.38 1.43 22.53
C GLU A 42 3.09 0.76 21.18
N PRO A 43 2.61 1.50 20.18
CA PRO A 43 2.45 0.99 18.82
C PRO A 43 3.80 0.56 18.22
N ASP A 44 3.82 -0.58 17.53
CA ASP A 44 4.91 -0.94 16.62
C ASP A 44 4.55 -0.58 15.17
N ILE A 45 5.47 -0.86 14.25
CA ILE A 45 5.26 -0.63 12.81
C ILE A 45 4.06 -1.41 12.25
N VAL A 46 3.74 -2.57 12.82
CA VAL A 46 2.60 -3.38 12.38
C VAL A 46 1.30 -2.67 12.75
N LEU A 47 1.21 -2.15 13.96
CA LEU A 47 0.04 -1.40 14.40
C LEU A 47 -0.13 -0.08 13.62
N TYR A 48 0.95 0.66 13.39
CA TYR A 48 0.90 1.86 12.55
C TYR A 48 0.36 1.57 11.16
N ASN A 49 0.82 0.49 10.51
CA ASN A 49 0.31 0.08 9.21
C ASN A 49 -1.20 -0.19 9.24
N ILE A 50 -1.69 -0.86 10.29
CA ILE A 50 -3.13 -1.15 10.48
C ILE A 50 -3.92 0.15 10.63
N LEU A 51 -3.44 1.08 11.45
CA LEU A 51 -4.12 2.35 11.68
C LEU A 51 -4.16 3.21 10.41
N ILE A 52 -3.04 3.35 9.70
CA ILE A 52 -2.95 4.12 8.45
C ILE A 52 -3.91 3.52 7.41
N GLU A 53 -3.89 2.20 7.20
CA GLU A 53 -4.79 1.52 6.26
C GLU A 53 -6.26 1.72 6.65
N GLY A 54 -6.58 1.62 7.94
CA GLY A 54 -7.91 1.89 8.47
C GLY A 54 -8.39 3.32 8.24
N MET A 55 -7.51 4.32 8.38
CA MET A 55 -7.86 5.72 8.11
C MET A 55 -8.18 5.96 6.63
N PHE A 56 -7.45 5.34 5.71
CA PHE A 56 -7.80 5.39 4.28
C PHE A 56 -9.15 4.73 4.00
N ILE A 57 -9.43 3.56 4.58
CA ILE A 57 -10.74 2.89 4.44
C ILE A 57 -11.88 3.77 4.93
N ALA A 58 -11.64 4.56 5.99
CA ALA A 58 -12.61 5.50 6.54
C ALA A 58 -12.67 6.87 5.84
N GLY A 59 -11.91 7.08 4.76
CA GLY A 59 -11.84 8.38 4.07
C GLY A 59 -11.22 9.50 4.92
N LYS A 60 -10.36 9.16 5.87
CA LYS A 60 -9.67 10.10 6.78
C LYS A 60 -8.23 10.33 6.32
N LEU A 61 -8.07 10.81 5.08
CA LEU A 61 -6.78 11.04 4.42
C LEU A 61 -5.77 11.80 5.29
N GLU A 62 -6.15 12.97 5.83
CA GLU A 62 -5.23 13.81 6.61
C GLU A 62 -4.74 13.11 7.87
N VAL A 63 -5.60 12.31 8.52
CA VAL A 63 -5.22 11.52 9.70
C VAL A 63 -4.26 10.39 9.31
N ALA A 64 -4.47 9.77 8.14
CA ALA A 64 -3.54 8.77 7.62
C ALA A 64 -2.15 9.38 7.36
N LYS A 65 -2.09 10.57 6.76
CA LYS A 65 -0.85 11.33 6.54
C LYS A 65 -0.17 11.71 7.86
N GLU A 66 -0.93 12.19 8.84
CA GLU A 66 -0.41 12.52 10.18
C GLU A 66 0.21 11.30 10.86
N LEU A 67 -0.46 10.15 10.84
CA LEU A 67 0.05 8.89 11.38
C LEU A 67 1.34 8.44 10.68
N PHE A 68 1.40 8.59 9.35
CA PHE A 68 2.62 8.29 8.59
C PHE A 68 3.77 9.23 8.96
N SER A 69 3.53 10.54 9.12
CA SER A 69 4.55 11.47 9.61
C SER A 69 4.98 11.17 11.04
N LYS A 70 4.04 10.76 11.89
CA LYS A 70 4.30 10.41 13.29
C LYS A 70 5.25 9.23 13.45
N LEU A 71 5.24 8.25 12.54
CA LEU A 71 6.21 7.13 12.55
C LEU A 71 7.66 7.63 12.69
N PHE A 72 8.02 8.64 11.90
CA PHE A 72 9.36 9.23 11.94
C PHE A 72 9.63 9.97 13.25
N GLY A 73 8.63 10.70 13.77
CA GLY A 73 8.72 11.40 15.06
C GLY A 73 8.89 10.45 16.25
N ASP A 74 8.30 9.26 16.18
CA ASP A 74 8.42 8.21 17.17
C ASP A 74 9.69 7.34 16.97
N GLY A 75 10.52 7.66 15.97
CA GLY A 75 11.75 6.92 15.67
C GLY A 75 11.53 5.54 15.04
N ILE A 76 10.31 5.25 14.58
CA ILE A 76 9.93 3.98 13.96
C ILE A 76 10.18 4.08 12.45
N GLN A 77 11.02 3.18 11.93
CA GLN A 77 11.32 3.16 10.51
C GLN A 77 10.15 2.58 9.70
N PRO A 78 9.73 3.26 8.61
CA PRO A 78 8.74 2.71 7.69
C PRO A 78 9.29 1.45 7.00
N THR A 79 8.37 0.64 6.48
CA THR A 79 8.70 -0.56 5.69
C THR A 79 8.14 -0.44 4.28
N ILE A 80 8.54 -1.33 3.38
CA ILE A 80 7.92 -1.48 2.04
C ILE A 80 6.38 -1.56 2.16
N ARG A 81 5.88 -2.28 3.17
CA ARG A 81 4.43 -2.38 3.43
C ARG A 81 3.83 -1.00 3.76
N THR A 82 4.50 -0.20 4.58
CA THR A 82 4.05 1.15 4.96
C THR A 82 3.92 2.06 3.74
N TYR A 83 4.96 2.13 2.89
CA TYR A 83 4.89 2.91 1.65
C TYR A 83 3.79 2.38 0.71
N THR A 84 3.66 1.06 0.58
CA THR A 84 2.64 0.46 -0.28
C THR A 84 1.22 0.80 0.18
N ILE A 85 0.97 0.82 1.51
CA ILE A 85 -0.32 1.25 2.08
C ILE A 85 -0.59 2.72 1.75
N MET A 86 0.39 3.61 1.94
CA MET A 86 0.25 5.03 1.64
C MET A 86 -0.01 5.28 0.15
N ILE A 87 0.78 4.68 -0.74
CA ILE A 87 0.64 4.81 -2.20
C ILE A 87 -0.76 4.35 -2.64
N LYS A 88 -1.19 3.17 -2.18
CA LYS A 88 -2.53 2.64 -2.48
C LYS A 88 -3.65 3.56 -1.98
N GLY A 89 -3.48 4.12 -0.77
CA GLY A 89 -4.43 5.06 -0.19
C GLY A 89 -4.54 6.36 -1.00
N LEU A 90 -3.41 6.98 -1.31
CA LEU A 90 -3.35 8.21 -2.12
C LEU A 90 -3.96 8.02 -3.52
N LEU A 91 -3.67 6.90 -4.18
CA LEU A 91 -4.25 6.58 -5.50
C LEU A 91 -5.78 6.49 -5.44
N LYS A 92 -6.34 5.88 -4.38
CA LYS A 92 -7.80 5.78 -4.19
C LYS A 92 -8.48 7.13 -3.95
N GLU A 93 -7.76 8.08 -3.34
CA GLU A 93 -8.23 9.45 -3.14
C GLU A 93 -8.00 10.32 -4.39
N GLY A 94 -7.47 9.76 -5.49
CA GLY A 94 -7.19 10.48 -6.73
C GLY A 94 -5.92 11.34 -6.70
N LEU A 95 -5.11 11.23 -5.64
CA LEU A 95 -3.86 11.98 -5.45
C LEU A 95 -2.68 11.27 -6.11
N SER A 96 -2.78 11.06 -7.43
CA SER A 96 -1.80 10.29 -8.22
C SER A 96 -0.38 10.87 -8.17
N ASP A 97 -0.25 12.20 -8.22
CA ASP A 97 1.05 12.88 -8.19
C ASP A 97 1.77 12.63 -6.86
N GLU A 98 1.08 12.82 -5.74
CA GLU A 98 1.63 12.52 -4.40
C GLU A 98 2.00 11.03 -4.25
N ALA A 99 1.17 10.15 -4.80
CA ALA A 99 1.45 8.71 -4.78
C ALA A 99 2.72 8.36 -5.56
N TYR A 100 2.93 9.00 -6.70
CA TYR A 100 4.12 8.81 -7.52
C TYR A 100 5.38 9.39 -6.88
N GLU A 101 5.30 10.59 -6.31
CA GLU A 101 6.40 11.18 -5.54
C GLU A 101 6.80 10.26 -4.37
N LEU A 102 5.81 9.73 -3.65
CA LEU A 102 6.08 8.81 -2.54
C LEU A 102 6.69 7.48 -3.00
N PHE A 103 6.28 6.96 -4.16
CA PHE A 103 6.88 5.77 -4.76
C PHE A 103 8.35 5.98 -5.16
N ARG A 104 8.71 7.17 -5.65
CA ARG A 104 10.11 7.50 -5.94
C ARG A 104 10.93 7.72 -4.68
N LYS A 105 10.36 8.45 -3.70
CA LYS A 105 10.98 8.64 -2.40
C LYS A 105 11.29 7.32 -1.68
N MET A 106 10.46 6.29 -1.89
CA MET A 106 10.71 4.95 -1.37
C MET A 106 12.12 4.44 -1.76
N GLU A 107 12.54 4.64 -3.02
CA GLU A 107 13.89 4.28 -3.50
C GLU A 107 14.98 5.13 -2.84
N ASP A 108 14.75 6.44 -2.71
CA ASP A 108 15.70 7.38 -2.07
C ASP A 108 15.93 7.07 -0.58
N ASP A 109 14.87 6.62 0.11
CA ASP A 109 14.91 6.19 1.50
C ASP A 109 15.54 4.78 1.66
N GLY A 110 16.01 4.16 0.57
CA GLY A 110 16.69 2.87 0.55
C GLY A 110 15.75 1.65 0.53
N PHE A 111 14.46 1.87 0.33
CA PHE A 111 13.45 0.82 0.22
C PHE A 111 13.14 0.57 -1.24
N PHE A 112 13.74 -0.46 -1.83
CA PHE A 112 13.54 -0.73 -3.25
C PHE A 112 12.13 -1.28 -3.54
N PRO A 113 11.37 -0.68 -4.47
CA PRO A 113 10.10 -1.22 -4.94
C PRO A 113 10.26 -2.65 -5.44
N ASN A 114 9.35 -3.51 -5.01
CA ASN A 114 9.25 -4.88 -5.49
C ASN A 114 8.09 -5.02 -6.48
N SER A 115 7.87 -6.23 -7.00
CA SER A 115 6.74 -6.51 -7.91
C SER A 115 5.40 -6.05 -7.34
N CYS A 116 5.13 -6.21 -6.04
CA CYS A 116 3.90 -5.76 -5.41
C CYS A 116 3.76 -4.22 -5.46
N SER A 117 4.82 -3.48 -5.09
CA SER A 117 4.81 -2.02 -5.12
C SER A 117 4.55 -1.47 -6.53
N TYR A 118 5.18 -2.06 -7.56
CA TYR A 118 4.94 -1.71 -8.97
C TYR A 118 3.50 -1.98 -9.40
N ASN A 119 2.99 -3.20 -9.16
CA ASN A 119 1.61 -3.54 -9.54
C ASN A 119 0.61 -2.59 -8.87
N VAL A 120 0.80 -2.24 -7.59
CA VAL A 120 -0.08 -1.28 -6.89
C VAL A 120 -0.10 0.09 -7.55
N ILE A 121 1.07 0.68 -7.84
CA ILE A 121 1.11 2.01 -8.45
C ILE A 121 0.56 1.98 -9.88
N ILE A 122 0.92 0.97 -10.68
CA ILE A 122 0.43 0.81 -12.06
C ILE A 122 -1.10 0.70 -12.05
N GLN A 123 -1.67 -0.21 -11.25
CA GLN A 123 -3.13 -0.38 -11.16
C GLN A 123 -3.85 0.91 -10.78
N GLY A 124 -3.31 1.69 -9.83
CA GLY A 124 -3.93 2.95 -9.45
C GLY A 124 -3.86 4.01 -10.54
N PHE A 125 -2.74 4.11 -11.28
CA PHE A 125 -2.65 5.00 -12.45
C PHE A 125 -3.62 4.60 -13.57
N LEU A 126 -3.78 3.30 -13.83
CA LEU A 126 -4.77 2.79 -14.79
C LEU A 126 -6.21 3.15 -14.34
N GLN A 127 -6.53 2.98 -13.04
CA GLN A 127 -7.84 3.35 -12.47
C GLN A 127 -8.12 4.84 -12.56
N ASN A 128 -7.09 5.66 -12.39
CA ASN A 128 -7.16 7.12 -12.50
C ASN A 128 -7.04 7.61 -13.96
N GLN A 129 -7.14 6.70 -14.94
CA GLN A 129 -7.12 6.96 -16.38
C GLN A 129 -5.83 7.63 -16.91
N ASP A 130 -4.73 7.53 -16.17
CA ASP A 130 -3.42 7.96 -16.63
C ASP A 130 -2.62 6.74 -17.12
N SER A 131 -3.01 6.27 -18.30
CA SER A 131 -2.34 5.18 -19.00
C SER A 131 -0.89 5.52 -19.36
N SER A 132 -0.57 6.81 -19.55
CA SER A 132 0.77 7.24 -19.97
C SER A 132 1.82 6.95 -18.90
N THR A 133 1.52 7.30 -17.65
CA THR A 133 2.38 7.00 -16.50
C THR A 133 2.41 5.51 -16.21
N ALA A 134 1.26 4.83 -16.33
CA ALA A 134 1.18 3.40 -16.09
C ALA A 134 2.06 2.59 -17.07
N ILE A 135 2.02 2.90 -18.38
CA ILE A 135 2.85 2.25 -19.41
C ILE A 135 4.34 2.47 -19.12
N ARG A 136 4.73 3.70 -18.76
CA ARG A 136 6.13 4.01 -18.42
C ARG A 136 6.61 3.21 -17.21
N LEU A 137 5.77 3.06 -16.17
CA LEU A 137 6.09 2.27 -14.99
C LEU A 137 6.18 0.77 -15.30
N ILE A 138 5.39 0.28 -16.26
CA ILE A 138 5.46 -1.09 -16.76
C ILE A 138 6.78 -1.34 -17.49
N ASP A 139 7.19 -0.45 -18.40
CA ASP A 139 8.47 -0.58 -19.11
C ASP A 139 9.65 -0.61 -18.11
N GLU A 140 9.61 0.22 -17.08
CA GLU A 140 10.58 0.21 -15.99
C GLU A 140 10.57 -1.11 -15.21
N MET A 141 9.38 -1.59 -14.84
CA MET A 141 9.18 -2.84 -14.10
C MET A 141 9.76 -4.04 -14.85
N VAL A 142 9.50 -4.13 -16.17
CA VAL A 142 10.01 -5.17 -17.06
C VAL A 142 11.53 -5.05 -17.21
N GLY A 143 12.06 -3.83 -17.37
CA GLY A 143 13.50 -3.57 -17.40
C GLY A 143 14.22 -4.04 -16.13
N LYS A 144 13.56 -3.89 -14.96
CA LYS A 144 14.02 -4.39 -13.65
C LYS A 144 13.75 -5.89 -13.43
N ARG A 145 13.19 -6.60 -14.42
CA ARG A 145 12.84 -8.05 -14.38
C ARG A 145 11.80 -8.44 -13.33
N PHE A 146 10.93 -7.52 -12.95
CA PHE A 146 9.77 -7.83 -12.11
C PHE A 146 8.59 -8.30 -12.95
N SER A 147 7.74 -9.15 -12.38
CA SER A 147 6.57 -9.71 -13.06
C SER A 147 5.33 -8.85 -12.84
N VAL A 148 4.66 -8.48 -13.93
CA VAL A 148 3.29 -7.96 -13.91
C VAL A 148 2.36 -9.06 -13.39
N ASP A 149 1.47 -8.72 -12.46
CA ASP A 149 0.50 -9.67 -11.93
C ASP A 149 -0.73 -9.81 -12.85
N SER A 150 -1.53 -10.86 -12.64
CA SER A 150 -2.69 -11.14 -13.48
C SER A 150 -3.74 -10.02 -13.47
N SER A 151 -3.90 -9.34 -12.34
CA SER A 151 -4.84 -8.22 -12.20
C SER A 151 -4.43 -7.02 -13.03
N THR A 152 -3.14 -6.64 -12.96
CA THR A 152 -2.57 -5.55 -13.73
C THR A 152 -2.62 -5.86 -15.21
N PHE A 153 -2.31 -7.10 -15.60
CA PHE A 153 -2.42 -7.54 -16.98
C PHE A 153 -3.87 -7.44 -17.50
N GLN A 154 -4.86 -7.87 -16.72
CA GLN A 154 -6.27 -7.73 -17.09
C GLN A 154 -6.67 -6.26 -17.29
N MET A 155 -6.25 -5.37 -16.38
CA MET A 155 -6.55 -3.94 -16.49
C MET A 155 -5.90 -3.31 -17.73
N LEU A 156 -4.75 -3.83 -18.18
CA LEU A 156 -4.15 -3.42 -19.45
C LEU A 156 -4.96 -3.90 -20.65
N LEU A 157 -5.39 -5.17 -20.66
CA LEU A 157 -6.26 -5.70 -21.71
C LEU A 157 -7.57 -4.91 -21.83
N ASP A 158 -8.12 -4.47 -20.70
CA ASP A 158 -9.36 -3.69 -20.68
C ASP A 158 -9.17 -2.28 -21.28
N LEU A 159 -7.97 -1.70 -21.18
CA LEU A 159 -7.59 -0.47 -21.90
C LEU A 159 -7.36 -0.71 -23.39
N GLU A 160 -6.94 -1.92 -23.78
CA GLU A 160 -6.64 -2.35 -25.15
C GLU A 160 -7.87 -2.59 -26.04
N SER A 161 -9.09 -2.28 -25.58
CA SER A 161 -10.17 -1.98 -26.53
C SER A 161 -9.79 -0.83 -27.49
N HIS A 162 -8.71 -0.08 -27.20
CA HIS A 162 -8.02 0.90 -28.07
C HIS A 162 -6.47 0.68 -28.13
N ASP A 163 -6.01 -0.44 -28.71
CA ASP A 163 -4.74 -0.74 -29.46
C ASP A 163 -3.32 -0.22 -29.04
N GLU A 164 -2.33 -1.17 -28.98
CA GLU A 164 -0.87 -1.11 -29.37
C GLU A 164 0.10 -1.94 -28.48
N ILE A 165 -0.24 -2.24 -27.21
CA ILE A 165 0.73 -2.74 -26.21
C ILE A 165 1.01 -4.26 -26.30
N VAL A 166 0.02 -5.10 -26.65
CA VAL A 166 0.16 -6.56 -26.85
C VAL A 166 1.36 -6.94 -27.74
N SER A 167 1.64 -6.13 -28.77
CA SER A 167 2.73 -6.38 -29.71
C SER A 167 4.10 -6.38 -29.03
N ARG A 168 4.35 -5.53 -28.03
CA ARG A 168 5.63 -5.43 -27.33
C ARG A 168 5.85 -6.59 -26.36
N PHE A 169 4.78 -7.03 -25.69
CA PHE A 169 4.83 -8.14 -24.72
C PHE A 169 5.01 -9.52 -25.37
N MET A 170 4.31 -9.76 -26.49
CA MET A 170 4.40 -11.04 -27.19
C MET A 170 5.78 -11.26 -27.85
N HIS A 171 6.48 -10.18 -28.20
CA HIS A 171 7.81 -10.28 -28.82
C HIS A 171 8.97 -10.27 -27.82
N GLY A 172 8.79 -9.71 -26.61
CA GLY A 172 9.82 -9.68 -25.55
C GLY A 172 10.17 -11.04 -24.93
N SER A 173 9.35 -12.08 -25.18
CA SER A 173 9.51 -13.41 -24.57
C SER A 173 10.31 -14.40 -25.42
N SER A 174 10.76 -14.03 -26.63
CA SER A 174 11.33 -14.98 -27.62
C SER A 174 12.82 -14.79 -27.98
N GLN A 175 13.53 -13.81 -27.42
CA GLN A 175 15.00 -13.71 -27.58
C GLN A 175 15.73 -14.13 -26.31
N GLY A 176 15.75 -15.44 -26.06
CA GLY A 176 16.45 -16.00 -24.91
C GLY A 176 16.67 -17.50 -24.99
N ARG A 177 16.94 -18.06 -26.17
CA ARG A 177 17.47 -19.42 -26.34
C ARG A 177 18.06 -19.64 -27.72
N LYS A 178 19.30 -19.20 -27.90
CA LYS A 178 20.27 -19.81 -28.81
C LYS A 178 21.66 -19.72 -28.19
N MET A 179 22.07 -20.81 -27.56
CA MET A 179 23.39 -21.43 -27.68
C MET A 179 23.30 -22.83 -27.07
#